data_AF-A0A098E6M6-F1
#
_entry.id   AF-A0A098E6M6-F1
#
_cell.length_a   1.000
_cell.length_b   1.000
_cell.length_c   1.000
_cell.angle_alpha   90.00
_cell.angle_beta   90.00
_cell.angle_gamma   90.00
#
_symmetry.space_group_name_H-M   'P 1'
#
loop_
_entity.id
_entity.type
_entity.pdbx_description
1 polymer ?
#
loop_
_entity_poly.entity_id
_entity_poly.type
_entity_poly.pdbx_seq_one_letter_code
_entity_poly.pdbx_strand_id
1 'polypeptide(L)'
;MNQLHKCDLCGSANLKFVDVVHDYNKGFKGNFNLYKCKNCSLMFLNPQLSVEEGLKYYPSCYYQKLDEDTGIRRIVKKFIFSLQKFYSKNPNIFRMFLFPFSQYVRGIEIIPNGRYLDVGCGNGTFLYTMKR
;
A
#
# COMPACT_ATOMS: atom_id res chain seq x y z
N MET A 1 2.79 -16.25 -15.45
CA MET A 1 1.65 -16.53 -14.56
C MET A 1 1.87 -17.82 -13.77
N ASN A 2 1.46 -17.86 -12.50
CA ASN A 2 1.56 -19.03 -11.61
C ASN A 2 0.16 -19.47 -11.14
N GLN A 3 -0.24 -20.69 -11.49
CA GLN A 3 -1.53 -21.25 -11.08
C GLN A 3 -1.41 -21.82 -9.65
N LEU A 4 -2.22 -21.31 -8.72
CA LEU A 4 -2.27 -21.83 -7.36
C LEU A 4 -3.32 -22.92 -7.22
N HIS A 5 -2.90 -24.06 -6.69
CA HIS A 5 -3.77 -25.18 -6.28
C HIS A 5 -4.04 -25.20 -4.76
N LYS A 6 -3.31 -24.39 -3.99
CA LYS A 6 -3.45 -24.24 -2.54
C LYS A 6 -3.37 -22.77 -2.16
N CYS A 7 -4.04 -22.38 -1.08
CA CYS A 7 -3.95 -21.05 -0.50
C CYS A 7 -2.53 -20.81 0.06
N ASP A 8 -1.93 -19.69 -0.29
CA ASP A 8 -0.60 -19.24 0.16
C ASP A 8 -0.56 -18.82 1.64
N LEU A 9 -1.69 -18.43 2.23
CA LEU A 9 -1.78 -18.11 3.65
C LEU A 9 -1.97 -19.34 4.56
N CYS A 10 -2.86 -20.26 4.21
CA CYS A 10 -3.25 -21.37 5.10
C CYS A 10 -3.04 -22.79 4.53
N GLY A 11 -2.54 -22.92 3.30
CA GLY A 11 -2.24 -24.21 2.66
C GLY A 11 -3.46 -25.02 2.19
N SER A 12 -4.69 -24.58 2.48
CA SER A 12 -5.91 -25.30 2.07
C SER A 12 -6.08 -25.33 0.54
N ALA A 13 -6.51 -26.47 0.01
CA ALA A 13 -6.89 -26.64 -1.40
C ALA A 13 -8.35 -26.26 -1.69
N ASN A 14 -9.13 -25.87 -0.67
CA ASN A 14 -10.54 -25.51 -0.83
C ASN A 14 -10.68 -24.07 -1.36
N LEU A 15 -10.49 -23.92 -2.67
CA LEU A 15 -10.52 -22.65 -3.38
C LEU A 15 -11.82 -22.53 -4.20
N LYS A 16 -12.49 -21.37 -4.11
CA LYS A 16 -13.70 -21.06 -4.87
C LYS A 16 -13.43 -19.91 -5.84
N PHE A 17 -13.78 -20.08 -7.10
CA PHE A 17 -13.89 -18.96 -8.06
C PHE A 17 -15.00 -17.99 -7.61
N VAL A 18 -14.70 -16.69 -7.66
CA VAL A 18 -15.61 -15.62 -7.24
C VAL A 18 -16.11 -14.84 -8.44
N ASP A 19 -15.21 -14.23 -9.20
CA ASP A 19 -15.56 -13.36 -10.32
C ASP A 19 -14.35 -13.14 -11.25
N VAL A 20 -14.58 -12.51 -12.39
CA VAL A 20 -13.54 -11.90 -13.23
C VAL A 20 -13.48 -10.40 -12.91
N VAL A 21 -12.35 -9.94 -12.37
CA VAL A 21 -12.11 -8.53 -12.06
C VAL A 21 -11.26 -7.86 -13.14
N HIS A 22 -11.39 -6.55 -13.26
CA HIS A 22 -10.74 -5.74 -14.30
C HIS A 22 -9.82 -4.69 -13.67
N ASP A 23 -8.70 -4.40 -14.32
CA ASP A 23 -7.90 -3.21 -13.99
C ASP A 23 -8.54 -1.96 -14.62
N TYR A 24 -8.83 -0.96 -13.78
CA TYR A 24 -9.42 0.32 -14.19
C TYR A 24 -8.38 1.41 -14.43
N ASN A 25 -7.09 1.16 -14.15
CA ASN A 25 -6.03 2.13 -14.37
C ASN A 25 -5.80 2.37 -15.87
N LYS A 26 -5.81 3.65 -16.27
CA LYS A 26 -5.57 4.07 -17.65
C LYS A 26 -4.21 3.56 -18.14
N GLY A 27 -4.23 2.61 -19.08
CA GLY A 27 -3.05 2.08 -19.76
C GLY A 27 -2.80 0.60 -19.54
N PHE A 28 -3.48 -0.03 -18.59
CA PHE A 28 -3.36 -1.46 -18.32
C PHE A 28 -4.71 -2.14 -18.54
N LYS A 29 -4.74 -3.10 -19.48
CA LYS A 29 -5.91 -3.90 -19.78
C LYS A 29 -5.65 -5.32 -19.29
N GLY A 30 -6.56 -5.87 -18.50
CA GLY A 30 -6.45 -7.24 -18.01
C GLY A 30 -7.74 -7.69 -17.33
N ASN A 31 -8.11 -8.95 -17.58
CA ASN A 31 -9.16 -9.66 -16.87
C ASN A 31 -8.47 -10.66 -15.94
N PHE A 32 -8.79 -10.64 -14.66
CA PHE A 32 -8.17 -11.49 -13.66
C PHE A 32 -9.23 -12.28 -12.93
N ASN A 33 -9.05 -13.59 -12.81
CA ASN A 33 -9.98 -14.39 -12.03
C ASN A 33 -9.68 -14.19 -10.54
N LEU A 34 -10.69 -13.78 -9.81
CA LEU A 34 -10.66 -13.66 -8.36
C LEU A 34 -11.11 -14.98 -7.74
N TYR A 35 -10.31 -15.51 -6.83
CA TYR A 35 -10.62 -16.69 -6.04
C TYR A 35 -10.69 -16.35 -4.56
N LYS A 36 -11.40 -17.17 -3.80
CA LYS A 36 -11.48 -17.11 -2.34
C LYS A 36 -11.18 -18.47 -1.73
N CYS A 37 -10.28 -18.51 -0.75
CA CYS A 37 -10.10 -19.67 0.11
C CYS A 37 -11.32 -19.85 1.03
N LYS A 38 -11.98 -21.00 1.02
CA LYS A 38 -13.12 -21.28 1.89
C LYS A 38 -12.75 -21.50 3.36
N ASN A 39 -11.48 -21.79 3.64
CA ASN A 39 -10.99 -22.02 5.00
C ASN A 39 -10.65 -20.71 5.73
N CYS A 40 -9.74 -19.89 5.18
CA CYS A 40 -9.28 -18.65 5.82
C CYS A 40 -9.92 -17.37 5.25
N SER A 41 -10.80 -17.49 4.25
CA SER A 41 -11.43 -16.36 3.54
C SER A 41 -10.51 -15.43 2.74
N LEU A 42 -9.20 -15.70 2.64
CA LEU A 42 -8.29 -14.94 1.78
C LEU A 42 -8.83 -14.91 0.34
N MET A 43 -8.86 -13.71 -0.25
CA MET A 43 -9.16 -13.50 -1.66
C MET A 43 -7.87 -13.15 -2.42
N PHE A 44 -7.68 -13.74 -3.59
CA PHE A 44 -6.47 -13.56 -4.38
C PHE A 44 -6.74 -13.83 -5.87
N LEU A 45 -5.90 -13.27 -6.74
CA LEU A 45 -5.95 -13.53 -8.17
C LEU A 45 -5.37 -14.91 -8.49
N ASN A 46 -6.02 -15.68 -9.36
CA ASN A 46 -5.53 -16.99 -9.78
C ASN A 46 -5.81 -17.25 -11.28
N PRO A 47 -4.79 -17.38 -12.14
CA PRO A 47 -3.37 -17.44 -11.80
C PRO A 47 -2.82 -16.11 -11.28
N GLN A 48 -1.83 -16.19 -10.39
CA GLN A 48 -1.05 -15.02 -9.96
C GLN A 48 -0.15 -14.57 -11.11
N LEU A 49 0.01 -13.26 -11.29
CA LEU A 49 1.00 -12.72 -12.22
C LEU A 49 2.40 -13.14 -11.76
N SER A 50 3.28 -13.47 -12.71
CA SER A 50 4.70 -13.58 -12.37
C SER A 50 5.27 -12.21 -11.99
N VAL A 51 6.45 -12.20 -11.38
CA VAL A 51 7.13 -10.94 -11.04
C VAL A 51 7.32 -10.08 -12.29
N GLU A 52 7.75 -10.68 -13.39
CA GLU A 52 8.00 -10.00 -14.67
C GLU A 52 6.72 -9.43 -15.28
N GLU A 53 5.59 -10.15 -15.17
CA GLU A 53 4.29 -9.67 -15.63
C GLU A 53 3.74 -8.56 -14.73
N GLY A 54 3.88 -8.71 -13.42
CA GLY A 54 3.44 -7.73 -12.43
C GLY A 54 4.20 -6.40 -12.57
N LEU A 55 5.50 -6.44 -12.86
CA LEU A 55 6.32 -5.25 -13.08
C LEU A 55 5.83 -4.38 -14.24
N LYS A 56 5.13 -4.95 -15.23
CA LYS A 56 4.55 -4.19 -16.35
C LYS A 56 3.56 -3.13 -15.86
N TYR A 57 2.84 -3.40 -14.77
CA TYR A 57 1.86 -2.48 -14.16
C TYR A 57 2.51 -1.34 -13.37
N TYR A 58 3.83 -1.38 -13.19
CA TYR A 58 4.62 -0.33 -12.53
C TYR A 58 5.64 0.26 -13.52
N PRO A 59 5.18 1.00 -14.55
CA PRO A 59 6.09 1.63 -15.50
C PRO A 59 7.01 2.65 -14.79
N SER A 60 8.15 2.98 -15.37
CA SER A 60 9.12 3.93 -14.78
C SER A 60 8.51 5.29 -14.43
N CYS A 61 7.50 5.74 -15.18
CA CYS A 61 6.76 6.98 -14.94
C CYS A 61 5.58 6.84 -13.95
N TYR A 62 5.30 5.64 -13.42
CA TYR A 62 4.17 5.37 -12.52
C TYR A 62 4.16 6.33 -11.32
N TYR A 63 5.32 6.49 -10.69
CA TYR A 63 5.49 7.35 -9.54
C TYR A 63 5.58 8.84 -9.89
N GLN A 64 6.04 9.18 -11.10
CA GLN A 64 6.09 10.58 -11.57
C GLN A 64 4.69 11.14 -11.80
N LYS A 65 3.76 10.33 -12.33
CA LYS A 65 2.35 10.71 -12.50
C LYS A 65 1.65 11.00 -11.16
N LEU A 66 2.10 10.37 -10.07
CA LEU A 66 1.55 10.60 -8.72
C LEU A 66 2.08 11.90 -8.09
N ASP A 67 3.17 12.48 -8.61
CA ASP A 67 3.78 13.71 -8.10
C ASP A 67 3.33 14.99 -8.82
N GLU A 68 2.44 14.87 -9.81
CA GLU A 68 1.71 16.01 -10.40
C GLU A 68 0.60 16.53 -9.46
N ASP A 69 0.88 16.61 -8.16
CA ASP A 69 -0.01 17.18 -7.16
C ASP A 69 -0.10 18.70 -7.35
N THR A 70 -1.13 19.17 -8.08
CA THR A 70 -1.42 20.59 -8.26
C THR A 70 -2.14 21.21 -7.05
N GLY A 71 -1.84 22.48 -6.77
CA GLY A 71 -2.59 23.33 -5.85
C GLY A 71 -2.80 22.77 -4.43
N ILE A 72 -4.06 22.47 -4.10
CA ILE A 72 -4.55 22.09 -2.77
C ILE A 72 -3.96 20.75 -2.29
N ARG A 73 -3.76 19.77 -3.19
CA ARG A 73 -3.23 18.44 -2.82
C ARG A 73 -1.84 18.54 -2.21
N ARG A 74 -0.99 19.38 -2.76
CA ARG A 74 0.36 19.66 -2.22
C ARG A 74 0.31 20.25 -0.82
N ILE A 75 -0.65 21.14 -0.55
CA ILE A 75 -0.83 21.77 0.77
C ILE A 75 -1.28 20.71 1.79
N VAL A 76 -2.28 19.91 1.44
CA VAL A 76 -2.78 18.81 2.29
C VAL A 76 -1.66 17.82 2.60
N LYS A 77 -0.87 17.42 1.59
CA LYS A 77 0.26 16.50 1.75
C LYS A 77 1.30 17.04 2.72
N LYS A 78 1.67 18.33 2.60
CA LYS A 78 2.58 19.01 3.54
C LYS A 78 2.00 19.06 4.96
N PHE A 79 0.70 19.34 5.10
CA PHE A 79 0.02 19.38 6.38
C PHE A 79 0.02 18.01 7.05
N ILE A 80 -0.35 16.95 6.33
CA ILE A 80 -0.32 15.56 6.82
C ILE A 80 1.10 15.18 7.28
N PHE A 81 2.13 15.53 6.52
CA PHE A 81 3.51 15.25 6.94
C PHE A 81 3.97 16.05 8.17
N SER A 82 3.52 17.30 8.30
CA SER A 82 3.73 18.10 9.51
C SER A 82 3.06 17.44 10.72
N LEU A 83 1.80 17.02 10.55
CA LEU A 83 1.04 16.29 11.55
C LEU A 83 1.71 14.95 11.90
N GLN A 84 2.24 14.21 10.93
CA GLN A 84 3.02 12.98 11.15
C GLN A 84 4.22 13.25 12.06
N LYS A 85 5.02 14.27 11.75
CA LYS A 85 6.20 14.64 12.57
C LYS A 85 5.79 15.02 13.99
N PHE A 86 4.68 15.76 14.13
CA PHE A 86 4.15 16.13 15.44
C PHE A 86 3.65 14.91 16.22
N TYR A 87 2.81 14.06 15.60
CA TYR A 87 2.25 12.85 16.22
C TYR A 87 3.34 11.86 16.65
N SER A 88 4.42 11.78 15.88
CA SER A 88 5.49 10.83 16.12
C SER A 88 6.52 11.32 17.16
N LYS A 89 6.56 12.63 17.47
CA LYS A 89 7.46 13.22 18.47
C LYS A 89 6.82 13.38 19.86
N ASN A 90 5.50 13.48 19.93
CA ASN A 90 4.80 13.84 21.18
C ASN A 90 4.35 12.61 21.99
N PRO A 91 4.33 12.70 23.33
CA PRO A 91 3.96 11.60 24.23
C PRO A 91 2.47 11.23 24.12
N ASN A 92 2.12 10.08 24.71
CA ASN A 92 0.82 9.41 24.60
C ASN A 92 -0.41 10.30 24.90
N ILE A 93 -0.29 11.34 25.73
CA ILE A 93 -1.40 12.27 26.03
C ILE A 93 -1.86 13.04 24.78
N PHE A 94 -0.92 13.46 23.92
CA PHE A 94 -1.24 14.15 22.66
C PHE A 94 -1.76 13.19 21.59
N ARG A 95 -1.34 11.92 21.61
CA ARG A 95 -1.91 10.88 20.74
C ARG A 95 -3.40 10.68 21.00
N MET A 96 -3.85 10.79 22.25
CA MET A 96 -5.28 10.69 22.59
C MET A 96 -6.10 11.84 21.98
N PHE A 97 -5.62 13.08 22.06
CA PHE A 97 -6.29 14.23 21.43
C PHE A 97 -6.21 14.23 19.91
N LEU A 98 -5.13 13.66 19.35
CA LEU A 98 -4.95 13.51 17.90
C LEU A 98 -5.54 12.20 17.36
N PHE A 99 -6.17 11.38 18.20
CA PHE A 99 -6.74 10.09 17.83
C PHE A 99 -7.73 10.18 16.66
N PRO A 100 -8.64 11.18 16.57
CA PRO A 100 -9.51 11.34 15.41
C PRO A 100 -8.76 11.56 14.08
N PHE A 101 -7.53 12.08 14.17
CA PHE A 101 -6.63 12.29 13.03
C PHE A 101 -5.62 11.16 12.83
N SER A 102 -5.63 10.13 13.69
CA SER A 102 -4.69 8.99 13.62
C SER A 102 -4.76 8.25 12.29
N GLN A 103 -5.95 8.19 11.66
CA GLN A 103 -6.16 7.60 10.33
C GLN A 103 -5.37 8.28 9.20
N TYR A 104 -4.93 9.53 9.41
CA TYR A 104 -4.15 10.28 8.42
C TYR A 104 -2.64 10.18 8.63
N VAL A 105 -2.21 9.57 9.74
CA VAL A 105 -0.79 9.41 10.08
C VAL A 105 -0.43 7.93 10.17
N ARG A 106 0.78 7.57 9.76
CA ARG A 106 1.32 6.22 9.93
C ARG A 106 1.65 5.99 11.40
N GLY A 107 1.19 4.85 11.93
CA GLY A 107 1.48 4.39 13.29
C GLY A 107 2.90 3.88 13.47
N ILE A 108 3.89 4.67 13.07
CA ILE A 108 5.31 4.33 13.22
C ILE A 108 5.86 4.86 14.55
N GLU A 109 6.70 4.07 15.19
CA GLU A 109 7.49 4.50 16.33
C GLU A 109 8.78 5.18 15.83
N ILE A 110 9.11 6.35 16.40
CA ILE A 110 10.40 6.99 16.12
C ILE A 110 11.43 6.53 17.13
N ILE A 111 12.31 5.63 16.68
CA ILE A 111 13.50 5.17 17.38
C ILE A 111 14.65 6.17 17.12
N PRO A 112 15.24 6.79 18.17
CA PRO A 112 16.45 7.61 18.03
C PRO A 112 17.58 6.82 17.36
N ASN A 113 18.21 7.41 16.34
CA ASN A 113 19.26 6.75 15.54
C ASN A 113 18.83 5.42 14.88
N GLY A 114 17.53 5.16 14.78
CA GLY A 114 16.99 3.96 14.13
C GLY A 114 17.08 4.02 12.61
N ARG A 115 17.03 2.84 11.97
CA ARG A 115 16.91 2.68 10.52
C ARG A 115 15.53 2.11 10.20
N TYR A 116 14.89 2.64 9.16
CA TYR A 116 13.54 2.24 8.74
C TYR A 116 13.58 1.58 7.37
N LEU A 117 12.84 0.48 7.21
CA LEU A 117 12.53 -0.14 5.93
C LEU A 117 11.05 0.10 5.63
N ASP A 118 10.75 0.69 4.48
CA ASP A 118 9.37 0.90 3.99
C ASP A 118 9.17 0.10 2.70
N VAL A 119 8.56 -1.08 2.83
CA VAL A 119 8.26 -1.97 1.70
C VAL A 119 7.08 -1.39 0.93
N GLY A 120 7.28 -1.03 -0.35
CA GLY A 120 6.27 -0.32 -1.12
C GLY A 120 6.24 1.19 -0.86
N CYS A 121 7.39 1.80 -0.55
CA CYS A 121 7.53 3.24 -0.28
C CYS A 121 7.14 4.18 -1.45
N GLY A 122 6.80 3.63 -2.60
CA GLY A 122 6.41 4.36 -3.80
C GLY A 122 7.54 5.26 -4.31
N ASN A 123 7.27 6.55 -4.43
CA ASN A 123 8.26 7.57 -4.82
C ASN A 123 9.23 7.96 -3.67
N GLY A 124 9.09 7.37 -2.49
CA GLY A 124 9.96 7.65 -1.34
C GLY A 124 9.68 8.97 -0.60
N THR A 125 8.63 9.72 -0.94
CA THR A 125 8.33 11.03 -0.31
C THR A 125 8.22 10.91 1.22
N PHE A 126 7.59 9.83 1.71
CA PHE A 126 7.47 9.59 3.14
C PHE A 126 8.85 9.44 3.80
N LEU A 127 9.68 8.52 3.29
CA LEU A 127 11.04 8.29 3.81
C LEU A 127 11.90 9.56 3.74
N TYR A 128 11.84 10.30 2.62
CA TYR A 128 12.53 11.58 2.45
C TYR A 128 12.11 12.60 3.50
N THR A 129 10.81 12.69 3.78
CA THR A 129 10.27 13.62 4.78
C THR A 129 10.68 13.26 6.20
N MET A 130 10.82 11.96 6.48
CA MET A 130 11.24 11.44 7.78
C MET A 130 12.76 11.42 7.98
N LYS A 131 13.53 11.54 6.90
CA LYS A 131 14.99 11.71 6.95
C LYS A 131 15.33 12.97 7.73
N ARG A 132 16.24 12.85 8.69
CA ARG A 132 16.85 13.96 9.43
C ARG A 132 18.17 14.32 8.80
#